data_AF-A0A366DWY4-F1
#
_entry.id   AF-A0A366DWY4-F1
#
_cell.length_a   1.000
_cell.length_b   1.000
_cell.length_c   1.000
_cell.angle_alpha   90.00
_cell.angle_beta   90.00
_cell.angle_gamma   90.00
#
_symmetry.space_group_name_H-M   'P 1'
#
loop_
_entity.id
_entity.type
_entity.pdbx_description
1 polymer ?
#
loop_
_entity_poly.entity_id
_entity_poly.type
_entity_poly.pdbx_seq_one_letter_code
_entity_poly.pdbx_strand_id
1 'polypeptide(L)'
;MICALHDIGLGAIANGANRFELDGADHAAEFLERHGIIDERVDLVWDAIAAHTTGLFESPVYRRRRPAAAWIAVEGIGIDVGGAPGDLPPGYADLVHARYPRLGGSRALADAIAAQALADPRKAPPGSLTSVIMAEHHPEIPQPTWEMPLSSSEWGD
;
A
#
# COMPACT_ATOMS: atom_id res chain seq x y z
N MET A 1 -0.35 11.79 9.17
CA MET A 1 -1.37 11.48 8.15
C MET A 1 -1.10 10.18 7.42
N ILE A 2 0.16 9.76 7.21
CA ILE A 2 0.53 8.46 6.60
C ILE A 2 -0.29 7.30 7.17
N CYS A 3 -0.22 7.04 8.49
CA CYS A 3 -0.94 5.92 9.12
C CYS A 3 -2.45 5.92 8.86
N ALA A 4 -3.07 7.10 8.79
CA ALA A 4 -4.52 7.22 8.64
C ALA A 4 -5.00 7.12 7.19
N LEU A 5 -4.12 7.42 6.22
CA LEU A 5 -4.49 7.55 4.81
C LEU A 5 -3.85 6.48 3.91
N HIS A 6 -2.93 5.64 4.40
CA HIS A 6 -2.19 4.70 3.55
C HIS A 6 -3.08 3.76 2.73
N ASP A 7 -4.20 3.31 3.32
CA ASP A 7 -5.18 2.44 2.66
C ASP A 7 -6.37 3.20 2.06
N ILE A 8 -6.35 4.54 1.99
CA ILE A 8 -7.52 5.30 1.52
C ILE A 8 -7.91 4.95 0.08
N GLY A 9 -6.94 4.51 -0.73
CA GLY A 9 -7.15 4.04 -2.09
C GLY A 9 -8.02 2.78 -2.22
N LEU A 10 -8.22 2.04 -1.12
CA LEU A 10 -9.17 0.93 -1.06
C LEU A 10 -10.62 1.41 -0.89
N GLY A 11 -10.81 2.66 -0.49
CA GLY A 11 -12.12 3.30 -0.35
C GLY A 11 -12.65 3.90 -1.65
N ALA A 12 -13.97 3.99 -1.79
CA ALA A 12 -14.63 4.51 -2.98
C ALA A 12 -14.23 5.95 -3.37
N ILE A 13 -13.80 6.76 -2.39
CA ILE A 13 -13.41 8.17 -2.62
C ILE A 13 -12.05 8.33 -3.31
N ALA A 14 -11.22 7.29 -3.31
CA ALA A 14 -9.88 7.29 -3.87
C ALA A 14 -9.63 6.01 -4.70
N ASN A 15 -10.68 5.46 -5.32
CA ASN A 15 -10.58 4.29 -6.18
C ASN A 15 -10.42 4.71 -7.66
N GLY A 16 -9.24 5.23 -7.99
CA GLY A 16 -8.86 5.67 -9.34
C GLY A 16 -8.46 4.51 -10.26
N ALA A 17 -7.63 4.79 -11.26
CA ALA A 17 -7.21 3.82 -12.28
C ALA A 17 -5.86 3.15 -11.98
N ASN A 18 -5.17 3.55 -10.90
CA ASN A 18 -3.88 2.98 -10.52
C ASN A 18 -4.05 1.90 -9.43
N ARG A 19 -2.95 1.24 -9.08
CA ARG A 19 -2.90 0.45 -7.84
C ARG A 19 -3.27 1.32 -6.63
N PHE A 20 -3.89 0.73 -5.61
CA PHE A 20 -4.51 1.47 -4.50
C PHE A 20 -3.53 2.39 -3.76
N GLU A 21 -2.24 2.03 -3.71
CA GLU A 21 -1.20 2.81 -3.08
C GLU A 21 -1.00 4.17 -3.76
N LEU A 22 -1.08 4.19 -5.10
CA LEU A 22 -0.91 5.43 -5.88
C LEU A 22 -2.17 6.28 -5.83
N ASP A 23 -3.34 5.69 -6.05
CA ASP A 23 -4.59 6.45 -5.96
C ASP A 23 -4.79 7.02 -4.54
N GLY A 24 -4.39 6.27 -3.51
CA GLY A 24 -4.42 6.71 -2.12
C GLY A 24 -3.41 7.83 -1.83
N ALA A 25 -2.21 7.75 -2.39
CA ALA A 25 -1.19 8.80 -2.26
C ALA A 25 -1.66 10.10 -2.91
N ASP A 26 -2.17 10.04 -4.15
CA ASP A 26 -2.69 11.19 -4.88
C ASP A 26 -3.83 11.85 -4.10
N HIS A 27 -4.81 11.06 -3.64
CA HIS A 27 -5.91 11.57 -2.84
C HIS A 27 -5.43 12.20 -1.51
N ALA A 28 -4.44 11.59 -0.85
CA ALA A 28 -3.87 12.12 0.39
C ALA A 28 -3.18 13.46 0.16
N ALA A 29 -2.42 13.62 -0.93
CA ALA A 29 -1.78 14.89 -1.26
C ALA A 29 -2.82 15.98 -1.49
N GLU A 30 -3.80 15.74 -2.37
CA GLU A 30 -4.86 16.72 -2.62
C GLU A 30 -5.67 17.04 -1.35
N PHE A 31 -5.90 16.04 -0.49
CA PHE A 31 -6.56 16.25 0.79
C PHE A 31 -5.78 17.23 1.66
N LEU A 32 -4.46 17.08 1.78
CA LEU A 32 -3.62 17.97 2.58
C LEU A 32 -3.58 19.39 2.00
N GLU A 33 -3.43 19.51 0.69
CA GLU A 33 -3.41 20.80 -0.02
C GLU A 33 -4.71 21.58 0.16
N ARG A 34 -5.86 20.90 0.03
CA ARG A 34 -7.18 21.50 0.30
C ARG A 34 -7.33 21.99 1.74
N HIS A 35 -6.56 21.45 2.68
CA HIS A 35 -6.53 21.88 4.08
C HIS A 35 -5.38 22.85 4.40
N GLY A 36 -4.75 23.42 3.37
CA GLY A 36 -3.75 24.48 3.50
C GLY A 36 -2.34 24.00 3.83
N ILE A 37 -2.07 22.70 3.71
CA ILE A 37 -0.72 22.14 3.83
C ILE A 37 -0.14 22.06 2.43
N ILE A 38 0.84 22.91 2.13
CA ILE A 38 1.45 23.07 0.79
C ILE A 38 3.00 23.03 0.85
N ASP A 39 3.53 22.48 1.93
CA ASP A 39 4.97 22.35 2.18
C ASP A 39 5.43 20.89 1.96
N GLU A 40 6.68 20.58 2.30
CA GLU A 40 7.31 19.27 2.05
C GLU A 40 6.59 18.10 2.74
N ARG A 41 5.64 18.37 3.65
CA ARG A 41 4.83 17.32 4.29
C ARG A 41 3.89 16.65 3.31
N VAL A 42 3.43 17.36 2.27
CA VAL A 42 2.61 16.76 1.20
C VAL A 42 3.41 15.66 0.51
N ASP A 43 4.61 16.00 0.03
CA ASP A 43 5.52 15.07 -0.62
C ASP A 43 5.91 13.91 0.30
N LEU A 44 6.20 14.19 1.58
CA LEU A 44 6.53 13.14 2.55
C LEU A 44 5.38 12.13 2.73
N VAL A 45 4.14 12.63 2.79
CA VAL A 45 2.96 11.76 2.95
C VAL A 45 2.71 10.99 1.67
N TRP A 46 2.78 11.65 0.52
CA TRP A 46 2.61 11.02 -0.78
C TRP A 46 3.65 9.91 -1.00
N ASP A 47 4.95 10.21 -0.83
CA ASP A 47 6.05 9.24 -0.99
C ASP A 47 5.87 8.02 -0.09
N ALA A 48 5.51 8.25 1.17
CA ALA A 48 5.31 7.17 2.12
C ALA A 48 4.14 6.27 1.74
N ILE A 49 3.01 6.84 1.33
CA ILE A 49 1.83 6.07 0.92
C ILE A 49 2.09 5.38 -0.43
N ALA A 50 2.66 6.06 -1.42
CA ALA A 50 2.89 5.46 -2.74
C ALA A 50 3.83 4.23 -2.71
N ALA A 51 4.74 4.20 -1.73
CA ALA A 51 5.78 3.18 -1.61
C ALA A 51 5.60 2.22 -0.39
N HIS A 52 4.52 2.32 0.39
CA HIS A 52 4.42 1.58 1.67
C HIS A 52 4.35 0.05 1.52
N THR A 53 3.93 -0.46 0.37
CA THR A 53 3.89 -1.91 0.05
C THR A 53 5.16 -2.39 -0.64
N THR A 54 6.16 -1.53 -0.79
CA THR A 54 7.42 -1.83 -1.48
C THR A 54 8.56 -2.00 -0.47
N GLY A 55 9.64 -2.67 -0.90
CA GLY A 55 10.87 -2.80 -0.10
C GLY A 55 11.71 -1.52 0.02
N LEU A 56 11.24 -0.36 -0.47
CA LEU A 56 12.03 0.88 -0.50
C LEU A 56 12.49 1.30 0.91
N PHE A 57 11.63 1.12 1.90
CA PHE A 57 11.89 1.46 3.30
C PHE A 57 12.82 0.45 4.00
N GLU A 58 13.18 -0.67 3.39
CA GLU A 58 14.19 -1.59 3.93
C GLU A 58 15.61 -1.05 3.75
N SER A 59 15.82 -0.15 2.79
CA SER A 59 17.13 0.44 2.51
C SER A 59 17.62 1.33 3.66
N PRO A 60 18.75 1.01 4.32
CA PRO A 60 19.29 1.86 5.38
C PRO A 60 19.73 3.24 4.87
N VAL A 61 20.14 3.31 3.60
CA VAL A 61 20.50 4.58 2.95
C VAL A 61 19.26 5.44 2.76
N TYR A 62 18.14 4.84 2.32
CA TYR A 62 16.88 5.55 2.17
C TYR A 62 16.38 6.09 3.51
N ARG A 63 16.34 5.24 4.56
CA ARG A 63 15.93 5.65 5.92
C ARG A 63 16.74 6.84 6.47
N ARG A 64 18.06 6.89 6.20
CA ARG A 64 18.93 8.01 6.63
C ARG A 64 18.74 9.29 5.82
N ARG A 65 18.14 9.21 4.63
CA ARG A 65 17.94 10.34 3.69
C ARG A 65 16.52 10.91 3.72
N ARG A 66 15.63 10.36 4.54
CA ARG A 66 14.23 10.77 4.64
C ARG A 66 13.84 10.99 6.10
N PRO A 67 12.84 11.85 6.39
CA PRO A 67 12.33 12.03 7.74
C PRO A 67 11.87 10.70 8.35
N ALA A 68 12.22 10.49 9.63
CA ALA A 68 11.96 9.22 10.29
C ALA A 68 10.48 8.85 10.36
N ALA A 69 9.60 9.84 10.36
CA ALA A 69 8.15 9.66 10.35
C ALA A 69 7.66 8.76 9.20
N ALA A 70 8.31 8.79 8.02
CA ALA A 70 7.91 7.95 6.90
C ALA A 70 8.17 6.46 7.15
N TRP A 71 9.40 6.11 7.50
CA TRP A 71 9.75 4.70 7.70
C TRP A 71 9.17 4.12 8.99
N ILE A 72 9.00 4.93 10.05
CA ILE A 72 8.31 4.48 11.28
C ILE A 72 6.85 4.15 10.99
N ALA A 73 6.17 4.97 10.19
CA ALA A 73 4.78 4.71 9.81
C ALA A 73 4.65 3.42 8.99
N VAL A 74 5.51 3.24 7.97
CA VAL A 74 5.51 2.04 7.13
C VAL A 74 5.87 0.77 7.91
N GLU A 75 6.81 0.86 8.86
CA GLU A 75 7.14 -0.26 9.73
C GLU A 75 5.95 -0.66 10.62
N GLY A 76 5.21 0.31 11.17
CA GLY A 76 3.97 0.05 11.90
C GLY A 76 2.88 -0.60 11.03
N ILE A 77 2.74 -0.18 9.77
CA ILE A 77 1.83 -0.82 8.80
C ILE A 77 2.22 -2.29 8.59
N GLY A 78 3.52 -2.57 8.37
CA GLY A 78 4.01 -3.93 8.21
C GLY A 78 3.74 -4.83 9.43
N ILE A 79 3.93 -4.30 10.64
CA ILE A 79 3.62 -5.02 11.89
C ILE A 79 2.13 -5.37 11.98
N ASP A 80 1.23 -4.45 11.61
CA ASP A 80 -0.21 -4.71 11.65
C ASP A 80 -0.66 -5.78 10.64
N VAL A 81 0.02 -5.88 9.50
CA VAL A 81 -0.33 -6.83 8.43
C VAL A 81 0.24 -8.22 8.70
N GLY A 82 1.54 -8.31 9.02
CA GLY A 82 2.28 -9.58 9.05
C GLY A 82 3.18 -9.78 10.28
N GLY A 83 3.15 -8.86 11.24
CA GLY A 83 3.93 -8.96 12.47
C GLY A 83 3.42 -10.03 13.43
N ALA A 84 4.25 -10.35 14.42
CA ALA A 84 3.95 -11.25 15.52
C ALA A 84 3.85 -10.49 16.86
N PRO A 85 3.18 -11.04 17.89
CA PRO A 85 3.08 -10.39 19.20
C PRO A 85 4.43 -10.04 19.85
N GLY A 86 5.51 -10.71 19.46
CA GLY A 86 6.87 -10.45 19.95
C GLY A 86 7.54 -9.21 19.35
N ASP A 87 7.00 -8.65 18.27
CA ASP A 87 7.53 -7.43 17.63
C ASP A 87 7.15 -6.16 18.40
N LEU A 88 6.25 -6.28 19.38
CA LEU A 88 5.75 -5.20 20.20
C LEU A 88 5.97 -5.49 21.69
N PRO A 89 6.01 -4.46 22.55
CA PRO A 89 6.03 -4.68 23.99
C PRO A 89 4.86 -5.58 24.44
N PRO A 90 5.07 -6.48 25.42
CA PRO A 90 4.02 -7.38 25.87
C PRO A 90 2.72 -6.64 26.24
N GLY A 91 1.59 -7.11 25.71
CA GLY A 91 0.26 -6.53 25.94
C GLY A 91 -0.06 -5.27 25.13
N TYR A 92 0.88 -4.71 24.36
CA TYR A 92 0.62 -3.51 23.57
C TYR A 92 -0.41 -3.75 22.46
N ALA A 93 -0.29 -4.85 21.72
CA ALA A 93 -1.27 -5.21 20.69
C ALA A 93 -2.67 -5.40 21.27
N ASP A 94 -2.80 -6.06 22.43
CA ASP A 94 -4.08 -6.27 23.10
C ASP A 94 -4.73 -4.94 23.52
N LEU A 95 -3.94 -4.00 24.03
CA LEU A 95 -4.40 -2.66 24.39
C LEU A 95 -4.96 -1.90 23.17
N VAL A 96 -4.26 -1.97 22.03
CA VAL A 96 -4.69 -1.33 20.79
C VAL A 96 -5.95 -1.99 20.25
N HIS A 97 -5.98 -3.31 20.16
CA HIS A 97 -7.12 -4.07 19.61
C HIS A 97 -8.37 -3.99 20.49
N ALA A 98 -8.24 -3.77 21.80
CA ALA A 98 -9.37 -3.49 22.67
C ALA A 98 -10.09 -2.18 22.31
N ARG A 99 -9.35 -1.17 21.81
CA ARG A 99 -9.91 0.11 21.39
C ARG A 99 -10.29 0.15 19.90
N TYR A 100 -9.54 -0.57 19.08
CA TYR A 100 -9.65 -0.64 17.62
C TYR A 100 -9.68 -2.13 17.19
N PRO A 101 -10.85 -2.79 17.24
CA PRO A 101 -10.96 -4.20 16.87
C PRO A 101 -10.54 -4.44 15.42
N ARG A 102 -9.87 -5.57 15.14
CA ARG A 102 -9.32 -5.87 13.81
C ARG A 102 -10.37 -6.12 12.73
N LEU A 103 -11.59 -6.54 13.10
CA LEU A 103 -12.72 -6.78 12.18
C LEU A 103 -12.35 -7.59 10.92
N GLY A 104 -11.61 -8.68 11.08
CA GLY A 104 -11.09 -9.52 9.98
C GLY A 104 -9.62 -9.28 9.65
N GLY A 105 -9.08 -8.12 10.02
CA GLY A 105 -7.65 -7.78 9.93
C GLY A 105 -7.10 -7.92 8.52
N SER A 106 -5.87 -8.43 8.42
CA SER A 106 -5.12 -8.57 7.15
C SER A 106 -5.83 -9.42 6.09
N ARG A 107 -6.72 -10.34 6.49
CA ARG A 107 -7.53 -11.12 5.52
C ARG A 107 -8.58 -10.25 4.85
N ALA A 108 -9.31 -9.45 5.61
CA ALA A 108 -10.29 -8.52 5.06
C ALA A 108 -9.62 -7.45 4.18
N LEU A 109 -8.40 -7.04 4.52
CA LEU A 109 -7.57 -6.17 3.68
C LEU A 109 -7.23 -6.83 2.34
N ALA A 110 -6.74 -8.07 2.35
CA ALA A 110 -6.42 -8.82 1.12
C ALA A 110 -7.66 -9.02 0.24
N ASP A 111 -8.82 -9.32 0.82
CA ASP A 111 -10.08 -9.46 0.11
C ASP A 111 -10.50 -8.14 -0.56
N ALA A 112 -10.31 -6.99 0.10
CA ALA A 112 -10.61 -5.68 -0.47
C ALA A 112 -9.68 -5.33 -1.65
N ILE A 113 -8.38 -5.65 -1.52
CA ILE A 113 -7.40 -5.47 -2.59
C ILE A 113 -7.76 -6.33 -3.81
N ALA A 114 -8.05 -7.62 -3.58
CA ALA A 114 -8.47 -8.55 -4.64
C ALA A 114 -9.76 -8.09 -5.32
N ALA A 115 -10.75 -7.65 -4.55
CA ALA A 115 -12.03 -7.16 -5.08
C ALA A 115 -11.85 -5.96 -6.03
N GLN A 116 -10.97 -5.00 -5.69
CA GLN A 116 -10.68 -3.89 -6.59
C GLN A 116 -10.01 -4.36 -7.89
N ALA A 117 -9.06 -5.30 -7.81
CA ALA A 117 -8.37 -5.83 -8.98
C ALA A 117 -9.26 -6.70 -9.88
N LEU A 118 -10.21 -7.42 -9.31
CA LEU A 118 -11.25 -8.11 -10.08
C LEU A 118 -12.15 -7.13 -10.85
N ALA A 119 -12.44 -5.97 -10.25
CA ALA A 119 -13.25 -4.94 -10.90
C ALA A 119 -12.46 -4.16 -11.98
N ASP A 120 -11.16 -3.94 -11.76
CA ASP A 120 -10.26 -3.29 -12.72
C ASP A 120 -8.87 -3.95 -12.70
N PRO A 121 -8.57 -4.85 -13.66
CA PRO A 121 -7.29 -5.57 -13.72
C PRO A 121 -6.06 -4.66 -13.83
N ARG A 122 -6.21 -3.40 -14.26
CA ARG A 122 -5.10 -2.42 -14.34
C ARG A 122 -4.53 -2.09 -12.96
N LYS A 123 -5.30 -2.33 -11.89
CA LYS A 123 -4.86 -2.14 -10.49
C LYS A 123 -3.86 -3.19 -10.01
N ALA A 124 -3.65 -4.26 -10.78
CA ALA A 124 -2.73 -5.35 -10.47
C ALA A 124 -1.56 -5.41 -11.49
N PRO A 125 -0.75 -4.35 -11.64
CA PRO A 125 0.38 -4.39 -12.56
C PRO A 125 1.41 -5.46 -12.13
N PRO A 126 2.18 -6.04 -13.07
CA PRO A 126 3.21 -7.03 -12.75
C PRO A 126 4.14 -6.60 -11.62
N GLY A 127 4.35 -7.48 -10.64
CA GLY A 127 5.27 -7.25 -9.52
C GLY A 127 4.71 -6.38 -8.39
N SER A 128 3.44 -5.96 -8.44
CA SER A 128 2.76 -5.30 -7.33
C SER A 128 2.25 -6.30 -6.28
N LEU A 129 2.04 -5.83 -5.04
CA LEU A 129 1.37 -6.62 -3.99
C LEU A 129 0.01 -7.14 -4.47
N THR A 130 -0.77 -6.28 -5.13
CA THR A 130 -2.07 -6.64 -5.73
C THR A 130 -1.94 -7.82 -6.70
N SER A 131 -0.93 -7.82 -7.57
CA SER A 131 -0.70 -8.94 -8.51
C SER A 131 -0.36 -10.25 -7.80
N VAL A 132 0.37 -10.20 -6.68
CA VAL A 132 0.68 -11.38 -5.86
C VAL A 132 -0.58 -11.92 -5.19
N ILE A 133 -1.38 -11.05 -4.58
CA ILE A 133 -2.66 -11.43 -3.96
C ILE A 133 -3.60 -12.05 -4.99
N MET A 134 -3.70 -11.45 -6.18
CA MET A 134 -4.53 -11.99 -7.27
C MET A 134 -4.07 -13.37 -7.72
N ALA A 135 -2.76 -13.61 -7.85
CA ALA A 135 -2.24 -14.92 -8.21
C ALA A 135 -2.56 -16.00 -7.16
N GLU A 136 -2.57 -15.63 -5.87
CA GLU A 136 -2.86 -16.56 -4.76
C GLU A 136 -4.36 -16.81 -4.59
N HIS A 137 -5.18 -15.76 -4.63
CA HIS A 137 -6.63 -15.84 -4.37
C HIS A 137 -7.43 -16.29 -5.60
N HIS A 138 -6.93 -15.97 -6.80
CA HIS A 138 -7.60 -16.22 -8.08
C HIS A 138 -6.65 -16.90 -9.09
N PRO A 139 -6.11 -18.09 -8.79
CA PRO A 139 -5.16 -18.79 -9.66
C PRO A 139 -5.76 -19.17 -11.03
N GLU A 140 -7.09 -19.18 -11.16
CA GLU A 140 -7.82 -19.38 -12.40
C GLU A 140 -7.77 -18.18 -13.37
N ILE A 141 -7.44 -16.98 -12.88
CA ILE A 141 -7.36 -15.76 -13.69
C ILE A 141 -5.93 -15.59 -14.19
N PRO A 142 -5.70 -15.59 -15.52
CA PRO A 142 -4.37 -15.36 -16.08
C PRO A 142 -3.84 -13.98 -15.65
N GLN A 143 -2.73 -13.98 -14.92
CA GLN A 143 -2.07 -12.74 -14.49
C GLN A 143 -1.15 -12.20 -15.58
N PRO A 144 -1.02 -10.86 -15.70
CA PRO A 144 -0.02 -10.26 -16.57
C PRO A 144 1.39 -10.75 -16.22
N THR A 145 2.12 -11.26 -17.22
CA THR A 145 3.50 -11.73 -17.03
C THR A 145 4.49 -10.75 -17.65
N TRP A 146 5.78 -10.90 -17.31
CA TRP A 146 6.85 -10.13 -17.95
C TRP A 146 6.96 -10.41 -19.45
N GLU A 147 6.56 -11.58 -19.92
CA GLU A 147 6.58 -11.94 -21.34
C GLU A 147 5.57 -11.15 -22.18
N MET A 148 4.45 -10.71 -21.59
CA MET A 148 3.44 -9.95 -22.32
C MET A 148 3.98 -8.65 -22.93
N PRO A 149 4.59 -7.71 -22.15
CA PRO A 149 5.16 -6.50 -22.74
C PRO A 149 6.28 -6.79 -23.73
N LEU A 150 7.12 -7.81 -23.48
CA LEU A 150 8.18 -8.23 -24.41
C LEU A 150 7.58 -8.66 -25.76
N SER A 151 6.54 -9.49 -25.75
CA SER A 151 5.88 -9.96 -26.98
C SER A 151 5.16 -8.86 -27.76
N SER A 152 4.78 -7.76 -27.09
CA SER A 152 4.17 -6.58 -27.70
C SER A 152 5.18 -5.48 -28.04
N SER A 153 6.46 -5.69 -27.73
CA SER A 153 7.53 -4.71 -27.99
C SER A 153 7.71 -4.53 -29.50
N GLU A 154 7.62 -3.28 -29.96
CA GLU A 154 7.95 -2.92 -31.34
C GLU A 154 9.43 -2.56 -31.52
N TRP A 155 10.26 -2.71 -30.48
CA TRP A 155 11.69 -2.39 -30.51
C TRP A 155 12.52 -3.36 -31.36
N GLY A 156 11.91 -4.49 -31.79
CA GLY A 156 12.52 -5.44 -32.73
C GLY A 156 13.60 -6.34 -32.13
N ASP A 157 13.57 -6.53 -30.81
CA ASP A 157 14.44 -7.39 -30.02
C ASP A 157 13.79 -8.73 -29.61
#